data_AF-A0A4U3AD28-F1
#
_entry.id   AF-A0A4U3AD28-F1
#
_cell.length_a   1.000
_cell.length_b   1.000
_cell.length_c   1.000
_cell.angle_alpha   90.00
_cell.angle_beta   90.00
_cell.angle_gamma   90.00
#
_symmetry.space_group_name_H-M   'P 1'
#
loop_
_entity.id
_entity.type
_entity.pdbx_description
1 polymer ?
#
loop_
_entity_poly.entity_id
_entity_poly.type
_entity_poly.pdbx_seq_one_letter_code
_entity_poly.pdbx_strand_id
1 'polypeptide(L)'
;NAPYFNVYKDYLENFYSEKWDNLNSMNMNFIHFIIQELNIDTELYYASELEGITGKKSDFVLELCQKFNASTYYSGSLGQDYLIESDFEHENIEIMYQRIREYSYPQLFGEFIPHLSMLDVLLNCGPEETEKLIKGV
;
A
#
# COMPACT_ATOMS: atom_id res chain seq x y z
N ASN A 1 1.27 25.85 -8.01
CA ASN A 1 1.27 24.38 -8.05
C ASN A 1 2.30 23.86 -7.06
N ALA A 2 2.17 22.60 -6.65
CA ALA A 2 3.08 21.98 -5.69
C ALA A 2 4.49 21.85 -6.33
N PRO A 3 5.58 21.89 -5.53
CA PRO A 3 6.95 21.92 -6.07
C PRO A 3 7.29 20.80 -7.06
N TYR A 4 6.76 19.59 -6.85
CA TYR A 4 7.01 18.43 -7.70
C TYR A 4 5.90 18.17 -8.72
N PHE A 5 4.90 19.06 -8.84
CA PHE A 5 3.80 18.88 -9.80
C PHE A 5 4.30 18.64 -11.22
N ASN A 6 5.27 19.44 -11.70
CA ASN A 6 5.79 19.31 -13.06
C ASN A 6 6.58 18.01 -13.28
N VAL A 7 7.09 17.37 -12.23
CA VAL A 7 7.77 16.06 -12.32
C VAL A 7 6.76 14.98 -12.68
N TYR A 8 5.58 15.02 -12.06
CA TYR A 8 4.56 13.99 -12.18
C TYR A 8 3.46 14.30 -13.19
N LYS A 9 3.40 15.54 -13.68
CA LYS A 9 2.33 16.03 -14.57
C LYS A 9 2.11 15.11 -15.77
N ASP A 10 3.17 14.80 -16.52
CA ASP A 10 3.04 14.01 -17.76
C ASP A 10 2.60 12.57 -17.45
N TYR A 11 3.11 11.97 -16.38
CA TYR A 11 2.65 10.66 -15.92
C TYR A 11 1.15 10.69 -15.57
N LEU A 12 0.71 11.68 -14.78
CA LEU A 12 -0.69 11.81 -14.37
C LEU A 12 -1.62 12.08 -15.55
N GLU A 13 -1.23 12.96 -16.49
CA GLU A 13 -2.01 13.23 -17.70
C GLU A 13 -2.18 11.97 -18.55
N ASN A 14 -1.11 11.17 -18.72
CA ASN A 14 -1.17 9.90 -19.42
C ASN A 14 -2.04 8.89 -18.65
N PHE A 15 -1.85 8.75 -17.34
CA PHE A 15 -2.59 7.83 -16.48
C PHE A 15 -4.11 8.08 -16.52
N TYR A 16 -4.53 9.35 -16.47
CA TYR A 16 -5.94 9.70 -16.51
C TYR A 16 -6.54 9.71 -17.93
N SER A 17 -5.71 9.80 -18.97
CA SER A 17 -6.16 9.71 -20.37
C SER A 17 -6.25 8.27 -20.88
N GLU A 18 -5.55 7.34 -20.23
CA GLU A 18 -5.56 5.92 -20.54
C GLU A 18 -6.95 5.31 -20.39
N LYS A 19 -7.29 4.37 -21.29
CA LYS A 19 -8.53 3.60 -21.19
C LYS A 19 -8.23 2.27 -20.52
N TRP A 20 -8.45 2.23 -19.21
CA TRP A 20 -8.29 1.02 -18.41
C TRP A 20 -9.41 0.01 -18.69
N ASP A 21 -9.03 -1.26 -18.90
CA ASP A 21 -10.00 -2.35 -19.11
C ASP A 21 -10.89 -2.59 -17.88
N ASN A 22 -10.33 -2.40 -16.69
CA ASN A 22 -11.02 -2.55 -15.42
C ASN A 22 -10.28 -1.80 -14.30
N LEU A 23 -10.94 -1.70 -13.14
CA LEU A 23 -10.40 -1.00 -11.97
C LEU A 23 -9.13 -1.66 -11.40
N ASN A 24 -8.98 -2.98 -11.54
CA ASN A 24 -7.78 -3.67 -11.06
C ASN A 24 -6.55 -3.27 -11.88
N SER A 25 -6.64 -3.26 -13.21
CA SER A 25 -5.54 -2.82 -14.08
C SER A 25 -5.12 -1.38 -13.79
N MET A 26 -6.09 -0.49 -13.59
CA MET A 26 -5.84 0.91 -13.21
C MET A 26 -5.13 1.01 -11.86
N ASN A 27 -5.67 0.36 -10.82
CA ASN A 27 -5.12 0.42 -9.47
C ASN A 27 -3.71 -0.18 -9.41
N MET A 28 -3.49 -1.30 -10.08
CA MET A 28 -2.19 -1.96 -10.07
C MET A 28 -1.12 -1.15 -10.81
N ASN A 29 -1.47 -0.48 -11.91
CA ASN A 29 -0.55 0.47 -12.54
C ASN A 29 -0.15 1.59 -11.56
N PHE A 30 -1.12 2.17 -10.85
CA PHE A 30 -0.86 3.24 -9.89
C PHE A 30 -0.06 2.76 -8.67
N ILE A 31 -0.35 1.57 -8.15
CA ILE A 31 0.42 0.92 -7.08
C ILE A 31 1.87 0.72 -7.53
N HIS A 32 2.09 0.19 -8.74
CA HIS A 32 3.43 0.00 -9.29
C HIS A 32 4.19 1.32 -9.43
N PHE A 33 3.53 2.40 -9.85
CA PHE A 33 4.12 3.72 -9.88
C PHE A 33 4.54 4.18 -8.47
N ILE A 34 3.66 4.09 -7.48
CA ILE A 34 3.96 4.54 -6.11
C ILE A 34 5.12 3.74 -5.49
N ILE A 35 5.13 2.40 -5.63
CA ILE A 35 6.24 1.59 -5.06
C ILE A 35 7.58 1.91 -5.73
N GLN A 36 7.58 2.24 -7.03
CA GLN A 36 8.79 2.65 -7.75
C GLN A 36 9.30 4.00 -7.25
N GLU A 37 8.41 4.99 -7.09
CA GLU A 37 8.79 6.31 -6.55
C GLU A 37 9.34 6.23 -5.11
N LEU A 38 8.90 5.24 -4.34
CA LEU A 38 9.31 5.04 -2.95
C LEU A 38 10.45 4.02 -2.77
N ASN A 39 11.04 3.53 -3.87
CA ASN A 39 12.09 2.52 -3.86
C ASN A 39 11.72 1.25 -3.04
N ILE A 40 10.46 0.82 -3.12
CA ILE A 40 9.97 -0.41 -2.48
C ILE A 40 10.19 -1.57 -3.45
N ASP A 41 11.00 -2.54 -3.03
CA ASP A 41 11.44 -3.71 -3.82
C ASP A 41 10.67 -5.00 -3.46
N THR A 42 9.62 -4.89 -2.65
CA THR A 42 8.79 -6.03 -2.25
C THR A 42 8.07 -6.65 -3.44
N GLU A 43 8.19 -7.97 -3.59
CA GLU A 43 7.52 -8.73 -4.65
C GLU A 43 5.99 -8.66 -4.47
N LEU A 44 5.28 -8.44 -5.59
CA LEU A 44 3.83 -8.39 -5.64
C LEU A 44 3.28 -9.60 -6.36
N TYR A 45 2.26 -10.21 -5.74
CA TYR A 45 1.56 -11.37 -6.30
C TYR A 45 0.06 -11.07 -6.37
N TYR A 46 -0.57 -11.46 -7.48
CA TYR A 46 -2.02 -11.54 -7.53
C TYR A 46 -2.47 -12.83 -6.87
N ALA A 47 -3.31 -12.73 -5.85
CA ALA A 47 -3.87 -13.92 -5.22
C ALA A 47 -4.66 -14.80 -6.21
N SER A 48 -5.25 -14.21 -7.26
CA SER A 48 -5.94 -14.93 -8.32
C SER A 48 -5.02 -15.78 -9.22
N GLU A 49 -3.72 -15.52 -9.20
CA GLU A 49 -2.72 -16.29 -9.96
C GLU A 49 -2.09 -17.40 -9.11
N LEU A 50 -2.39 -17.45 -7.81
CA LEU A 50 -1.86 -18.45 -6.89
C LEU A 50 -2.71 -19.72 -6.91
N GLU A 51 -2.06 -20.85 -7.17
CA GLU A 51 -2.69 -22.17 -7.08
C GLU A 51 -2.78 -22.67 -5.64
N GLY A 52 -3.88 -23.38 -5.33
CA GLY A 52 -4.07 -24.08 -4.06
C GLY A 52 -4.67 -23.24 -2.94
N ILE A 53 -5.15 -22.02 -3.25
CA ILE A 53 -5.87 -21.17 -2.30
C ILE A 53 -7.37 -21.36 -2.52
N THR A 54 -8.08 -21.82 -1.48
CA THR A 54 -9.53 -22.11 -1.52
C THR A 54 -10.29 -21.54 -0.34
N GLY A 55 -9.58 -21.16 0.71
CA GLY A 55 -10.10 -20.53 1.90
C GLY A 55 -10.85 -19.24 1.60
N LYS A 56 -11.66 -18.83 2.57
CA LYS A 56 -12.42 -17.57 2.52
C LYS A 56 -12.21 -16.83 3.83
N LYS A 57 -12.37 -15.51 3.79
CA LYS A 57 -12.24 -14.68 4.99
C LYS A 57 -10.87 -14.88 5.67
N SER A 58 -10.84 -15.18 6.97
CA SER A 58 -9.62 -15.48 7.72
C SER A 58 -8.78 -16.59 7.07
N ASP A 59 -9.43 -17.69 6.66
CA ASP A 59 -8.74 -18.87 6.10
C ASP A 59 -7.98 -18.52 4.82
N PHE A 60 -8.53 -17.60 4.01
CA PHE A 60 -7.86 -17.13 2.81
C PHE A 60 -6.51 -16.47 3.14
N VAL A 61 -6.48 -15.64 4.18
CA VAL A 61 -5.26 -14.97 4.63
C VAL A 61 -4.27 -15.98 5.23
N LEU A 62 -4.77 -16.95 6.00
CA LEU A 62 -3.95 -18.01 6.59
C LEU A 62 -3.29 -18.87 5.52
N GLU A 63 -4.05 -19.31 4.51
CA GLU A 63 -3.53 -20.08 3.39
C GLU A 63 -2.49 -19.30 2.58
N LEU A 64 -2.68 -17.99 2.39
CA LEU A 64 -1.66 -17.13 1.79
C LEU A 64 -0.37 -17.11 2.62
N CYS A 65 -0.47 -16.96 3.94
CA CYS A 65 0.69 -16.98 4.82
C CYS A 65 1.43 -18.32 4.74
N GLN A 66 0.70 -19.44 4.78
CA GLN A 66 1.28 -20.78 4.63
C GLN A 66 1.94 -20.98 3.26
N LYS A 67 1.30 -20.52 2.17
CA LYS A 67 1.83 -20.61 0.80
C LYS A 67 3.21 -19.96 0.67
N PHE A 68 3.41 -18.82 1.34
CA PHE A 68 4.67 -18.08 1.33
C PHE A 68 5.59 -18.43 2.51
N ASN A 69 5.23 -19.40 3.36
CA ASN A 69 5.94 -19.72 4.61
C ASN A 69 6.20 -18.47 5.48
N ALA A 70 5.22 -17.57 5.54
CA ALA A 70 5.33 -16.35 6.32
C ALA A 70 5.40 -16.68 7.82
N SER A 71 6.26 -15.97 8.56
CA SER A 71 6.26 -15.99 10.02
C SER A 71 5.34 -14.92 10.62
N THR A 72 4.92 -13.96 9.79
CA THR A 72 4.21 -12.77 10.25
C THR A 72 3.24 -12.30 9.18
N TYR A 73 2.01 -12.00 9.58
CA TYR A 73 1.01 -11.32 8.76
C TYR A 73 0.83 -9.88 9.24
N TYR A 74 1.07 -8.91 8.37
CA TYR A 74 0.89 -7.49 8.67
C TYR A 74 -0.48 -7.01 8.14
N SER A 75 -1.44 -6.85 9.05
CA SER A 75 -2.82 -6.46 8.75
C SER A 75 -3.06 -4.97 8.96
N GLY A 76 -4.00 -4.40 8.22
CA GLY A 76 -4.50 -3.04 8.51
C GLY A 76 -5.18 -2.98 9.89
N SER A 77 -5.16 -1.81 10.54
CA SER A 77 -5.71 -1.64 11.90
C SER A 77 -7.20 -2.01 12.01
N LEU A 78 -7.97 -1.91 10.93
CA LEU A 78 -9.38 -2.28 10.87
C LEU A 78 -9.62 -3.78 10.55
N GLY A 79 -8.56 -4.54 10.28
CA GLY A 79 -8.64 -5.95 9.91
C GLY A 79 -8.79 -6.91 11.09
N GLN A 80 -8.85 -6.42 12.33
CA GLN A 80 -8.87 -7.27 13.52
C GLN A 80 -10.10 -8.18 13.56
N ASP A 81 -11.30 -7.63 13.33
CA ASP A 81 -12.56 -8.39 13.38
C ASP A 81 -12.70 -9.42 12.22
N TYR A 82 -11.77 -9.42 11.26
CA TYR A 82 -11.79 -10.32 10.12
C TYR A 82 -11.02 -11.63 10.37
N LEU A 83 -10.05 -11.61 11.27
CA LEU A 83 -9.10 -12.70 11.48
C LEU A 83 -9.50 -13.56 12.67
N ILE A 84 -9.40 -14.88 12.50
CA ILE A 84 -9.45 -15.85 13.59
C ILE A 84 -8.01 -16.02 14.09
N GLU A 85 -7.57 -15.12 14.98
CA GLU A 85 -6.16 -15.00 15.38
C GLU A 85 -5.57 -16.32 15.95
N SER A 86 -6.40 -17.14 16.60
CA SER A 86 -5.98 -18.46 17.14
C SER A 86 -5.46 -19.42 16.08
N ASP A 87 -5.98 -19.33 14.86
CA ASP A 87 -5.60 -20.25 13.78
C ASP A 87 -4.20 -19.89 13.25
N PHE A 88 -3.86 -18.60 13.24
CA PHE A 88 -2.52 -18.13 12.90
C PHE A 88 -1.51 -18.49 13.99
N GLU A 89 -1.89 -18.33 15.26
CA GLU A 89 -1.05 -18.72 16.39
C GLU A 89 -0.72 -20.21 16.36
N HIS A 90 -1.69 -21.07 16.03
CA HIS A 90 -1.46 -22.52 15.90
C HIS A 90 -0.39 -22.85 14.84
N GLU A 91 -0.35 -22.08 13.76
CA GLU A 91 0.60 -22.21 12.65
C GLU A 91 1.91 -21.45 12.89
N ASN A 92 2.12 -20.87 14.07
CA ASN A 92 3.27 -20.02 14.44
C ASN A 92 3.43 -18.77 13.56
N ILE A 93 2.31 -18.17 13.16
CA ILE A 93 2.27 -16.93 12.39
C ILE A 93 1.85 -15.78 13.32
N GLU A 94 2.73 -14.81 13.52
CA GLU A 94 2.41 -13.61 14.30
C GLU A 94 1.51 -12.67 13.48
N ILE A 95 0.41 -12.19 14.07
CA ILE A 95 -0.37 -11.11 13.48
C ILE A 95 0.10 -9.79 14.05
N MET A 96 0.53 -8.91 13.16
CA MET A 96 0.88 -7.53 13.49
C MET A 96 -0.14 -6.59 12.86
N TYR A 97 -0.62 -5.62 13.65
CA TYR A 97 -1.54 -4.60 13.15
C TYR A 97 -0.82 -3.29 12.85
N GLN A 98 -1.15 -2.71 11.71
CA GLN A 98 -0.59 -1.45 11.25
C GLN A 98 -0.84 -0.33 12.27
N ARG A 99 0.24 0.37 12.61
CA ARG A 99 0.20 1.61 13.41
C ARG A 99 0.64 2.76 12.54
N ILE A 100 -0.34 3.52 12.04
CA ILE A 100 -0.04 4.72 11.23
C ILE A 100 0.51 5.79 12.16
N ARG A 101 1.76 6.17 11.92
CA ARG A 101 2.38 7.31 12.61
C ARG A 101 1.74 8.60 12.13
N GLU A 102 1.49 9.53 13.05
CA GLU A 102 1.15 10.91 12.67
C GLU A 102 2.39 11.60 12.13
N TYR A 103 2.28 12.14 10.92
CA TYR A 103 3.29 12.99 10.31
C TYR A 103 2.61 14.14 9.58
N SER A 104 3.32 15.26 9.51
CA SER A 104 2.92 16.40 8.70
C SER A 104 3.99 16.71 7.68
N TYR A 105 3.57 17.36 6.60
CA TYR A 105 4.43 17.78 5.52
C TYR A 105 3.90 19.09 4.94
N PRO A 106 4.74 19.87 4.23
CA PRO A 106 4.29 21.08 3.59
C PRO A 106 3.14 20.78 2.62
N GLN A 107 1.99 21.39 2.84
CA GLN A 107 0.85 21.36 1.92
C GLN A 107 0.60 22.77 1.37
N LEU A 108 -0.08 22.85 0.24
CA LEU A 108 -0.55 24.11 -0.29
C LEU A 108 -1.80 24.59 0.48
N PHE A 109 -2.03 25.89 0.48
CA PHE A 109 -3.32 26.52 0.82
C PHE A 109 -3.78 26.46 2.29
N GLY A 110 -2.85 26.53 3.25
CA GLY A 110 -3.18 26.87 4.63
C GLY A 110 -2.87 25.77 5.63
N GLU A 111 -3.86 25.44 6.46
CA GLU A 111 -3.70 24.45 7.53
C GLU A 111 -3.51 23.03 6.98
N PHE A 112 -2.69 22.27 7.67
CA PHE A 112 -2.39 20.88 7.31
C PHE A 112 -3.61 19.98 7.44
N ILE A 113 -3.89 19.21 6.39
CA ILE A 113 -4.96 18.21 6.34
C ILE A 113 -4.31 16.81 6.42
N PRO A 114 -4.54 16.05 7.51
CA PRO A 114 -4.00 14.69 7.65
C PRO A 114 -4.76 13.69 6.75
N HIS A 115 -4.15 12.51 6.56
CA HIS A 115 -4.75 11.35 5.87
C HIS A 115 -5.09 11.57 4.37
N LEU A 116 -4.42 12.52 3.71
CA LEU A 116 -4.47 12.64 2.25
C LEU A 116 -3.68 11.52 1.55
N SER A 117 -3.85 11.42 0.23
CA SER A 117 -3.23 10.37 -0.58
C SER A 117 -1.71 10.49 -0.62
N MET A 118 -1.04 9.38 -0.91
CA MET A 118 0.41 9.37 -1.15
C MET A 118 0.83 10.37 -2.26
N LEU A 119 -0.05 10.57 -3.24
CA LEU A 119 0.17 11.54 -4.31
C LEU A 119 0.31 12.96 -3.78
N ASP A 120 -0.46 13.37 -2.77
CA ASP A 120 -0.33 14.72 -2.20
C ASP A 120 1.06 14.93 -1.59
N VAL A 121 1.57 13.95 -0.85
CA VAL A 121 2.93 14.00 -0.28
C VAL A 121 3.97 14.09 -1.39
N LEU A 122 3.89 13.22 -2.40
CA LEU A 122 4.83 13.19 -3.53
C LEU A 122 4.83 14.51 -4.31
N LEU A 123 3.65 15.09 -4.58
CA LEU A 123 3.56 16.36 -5.31
C LEU A 123 4.14 17.53 -4.52
N ASN A 124 4.01 17.50 -3.18
CA ASN A 124 4.50 18.58 -2.32
C ASN A 124 5.98 18.42 -1.93
N CYS A 125 6.45 17.20 -1.72
CA CYS A 125 7.73 16.90 -1.07
C CYS A 125 8.71 16.14 -1.96
N GLY A 126 8.23 15.48 -3.01
CA GLY A 126 9.03 14.62 -3.86
C GLY A 126 9.30 13.24 -3.24
N PRO A 127 9.96 12.34 -3.99
CA PRO A 127 10.07 10.94 -3.62
C PRO A 127 10.97 10.71 -2.41
N GLU A 128 12.12 11.37 -2.34
CA GLU A 128 13.10 11.19 -1.25
C GLU A 128 12.52 11.60 0.13
N GLU A 129 11.88 12.77 0.22
CA GLU A 129 11.29 13.22 1.47
C GLU A 129 10.05 12.39 1.85
N THR A 130 9.27 11.96 0.86
CA THR A 130 8.14 11.04 1.10
C THR A 130 8.63 9.71 1.67
N GLU A 131 9.70 9.15 1.12
CA GLU A 131 10.32 7.92 1.61
C GLU A 131 10.78 8.06 3.08
N LYS A 132 11.45 9.16 3.42
CA LYS A 132 11.87 9.47 4.80
C LYS A 132 10.68 9.57 5.75
N LEU A 133 9.63 10.28 5.36
CA LEU A 133 8.40 10.44 6.14
C LEU A 133 7.71 9.09 6.43
N ILE A 134 7.72 8.16 5.47
CA ILE A 134 7.12 6.83 5.64
C ILE A 134 8.02 5.94 6.51
N LYS A 135 9.33 5.94 6.27
CA LYS A 135 10.30 5.16 7.06
C LYS A 135 10.45 5.64 8.49
N GLY A 136 10.05 6.89 8.75
CA GLY A 136 10.13 7.49 10.07
C GLY A 136 11.51 7.95 10.48
N VAL A 137 12.37 8.26 9.50
CA VAL A 137 13.76 8.70 9.67
C VAL A 137 13.94 10.19 9.38
#